data_AF-M1ED18-F1
#
_entry.id   AF-M1ED18-F1
#
_cell.length_a   1.000
_cell.length_b   1.000
_cell.length_c   1.000
_cell.angle_alpha   90.00
_cell.angle_beta   90.00
_cell.angle_gamma   90.00
#
_symmetry.space_group_name_H-M   'P 1'
#
loop_
_entity.id
_entity.type
_entity.pdbx_description
1 polymer ?
#
loop_
_entity_poly.entity_id
_entity_poly.type
_entity_poly.pdbx_seq_one_letter_code
_entity_poly.pdbx_strand_id
1 'polypeptide(L)'
;NPRLLDDVSFHPCVRFKRWESERILSFIPPDGNFRLLSYHVSAQNLVAIPVYVKHSISFRDSSSLGRFEITVGPKQTMGKTIEGVMVTSQMPKGVLNMSLAPSQGTHTFDPVTKMLSWDVGKINPQKLPSLKGTMSLQAGASKPDENPTINL
;
A
#
# COMPACT_ATOMS: atom_id res chain seq x y z
N ASN A 1 -14.91 -5.25 20.23
CA ASN A 1 -15.25 -6.68 20.34
C ASN A 1 -13.96 -7.43 20.67
N PRO A 2 -13.75 -7.87 21.92
CA PRO A 2 -12.50 -8.48 22.37
C PRO A 2 -12.18 -9.81 21.65
N ARG A 3 -13.17 -10.43 20.99
CA ARG A 3 -13.02 -11.64 20.15
C ARG A 3 -12.25 -11.40 18.84
N LEU A 4 -11.94 -10.14 18.52
CA LEU A 4 -11.16 -9.79 17.33
C LEU A 4 -9.65 -9.75 17.61
N LEU A 5 -9.25 -9.80 18.88
CA LEU A 5 -7.87 -9.61 19.30
C LEU A 5 -7.22 -10.97 19.59
N ASP A 6 -6.30 -11.37 18.72
CA ASP A 6 -5.42 -12.52 18.91
C ASP A 6 -4.02 -12.03 19.33
N ASP A 7 -3.25 -12.91 19.97
CA ASP A 7 -1.86 -12.68 20.38
C ASP A 7 -1.63 -11.34 21.08
N VAL A 8 -2.50 -11.02 22.04
CA VAL A 8 -2.49 -9.72 22.73
C VAL A 8 -1.32 -9.64 23.70
N SER A 9 -0.49 -8.61 23.55
CA SER A 9 0.55 -8.23 24.51
C SER A 9 0.13 -6.95 25.21
N PHE A 10 0.22 -6.94 26.54
CA PHE A 10 -0.23 -5.80 27.37
C PHE A 10 0.93 -5.03 27.96
N HIS A 11 0.73 -3.72 28.15
CA HIS A 11 1.57 -2.94 29.03
C HIS A 11 1.44 -3.42 30.49
N PRO A 12 2.51 -3.40 31.31
CA PRO A 12 2.48 -3.86 32.70
C PRO A 12 1.45 -3.17 33.61
N CYS A 13 0.95 -2.00 33.21
CA CYS A 13 -0.09 -1.29 33.96
C CYS A 13 -1.48 -1.96 33.89
N VAL A 14 -1.68 -2.92 32.98
CA VAL A 14 -2.94 -3.63 32.77
C VAL A 14 -3.11 -4.78 33.76
N ARG A 15 -4.26 -4.82 34.43
CA ARG A 15 -4.68 -5.90 35.33
C ARG A 15 -5.15 -7.11 34.52
N PHE A 16 -4.20 -7.98 34.14
CA PHE A 16 -4.46 -9.14 33.28
C PHE A 16 -5.64 -10.03 33.74
N LYS A 17 -5.75 -10.33 35.04
CA LYS A 17 -6.85 -11.16 35.58
C LYS A 17 -8.25 -10.65 35.21
N ARG A 18 -8.42 -9.33 35.17
CA ARG A 18 -9.72 -8.71 34.84
C ARG A 18 -10.01 -8.74 33.34
N TRP A 19 -8.98 -8.62 32.52
CA TRP A 19 -9.10 -8.87 31.08
C TRP A 19 -9.49 -10.34 30.81
N GLU A 20 -8.86 -11.27 31.54
CA GLU A 20 -9.12 -12.70 31.41
C GLU A 20 -10.55 -13.09 31.82
N SER A 21 -11.07 -12.53 32.92
CA SER A 21 -12.41 -12.84 33.44
C SER A 21 -13.53 -12.09 32.72
N GLU A 22 -13.37 -10.77 32.54
CA GLU A 22 -14.44 -9.86 32.14
C GLU A 22 -14.27 -9.31 30.72
N ARG A 23 -13.09 -9.54 30.09
CA ARG A 23 -12.66 -8.84 28.86
C ARG A 23 -12.68 -7.31 29.01
N ILE A 24 -12.39 -6.84 30.23
CA ILE A 24 -12.28 -5.42 30.58
C ILE A 24 -10.81 -5.03 30.74
N LEU A 25 -10.38 -3.99 30.04
CA LEU A 25 -9.08 -3.35 30.25
C LEU A 25 -9.13 -2.45 31.48
N SER A 26 -8.46 -2.86 32.56
CA SER A 26 -8.33 -2.08 33.80
C SER A 26 -6.87 -1.79 34.07
N PHE A 27 -6.51 -0.52 34.20
CA PHE A 27 -5.13 -0.08 34.41
C PHE A 27 -5.07 1.28 35.11
N ILE A 28 -3.91 1.59 35.69
CA ILE A 28 -3.55 2.95 36.12
C ILE A 28 -2.51 3.44 35.10
N PRO A 29 -2.80 4.47 34.30
CA PRO A 29 -1.91 4.90 33.22
C PRO A 29 -0.59 5.47 33.78
N PRO A 30 0.57 5.10 33.19
CA PRO A 30 1.81 5.87 33.35
C PRO A 30 1.66 7.29 32.77
N ASP A 31 2.55 8.19 33.18
CA ASP A 31 2.60 9.55 32.64
C ASP A 31 3.09 9.56 31.18
N GLY A 32 2.48 10.43 30.37
CA GLY A 32 2.86 10.64 28.97
C GLY A 32 2.31 9.61 27.98
N ASN A 33 2.98 9.49 26.83
CA ASN A 33 2.57 8.60 25.74
C ASN A 33 3.16 7.20 25.94
N PHE A 34 2.31 6.18 25.96
CA PHE A 34 2.73 4.78 26.04
C PHE A 34 1.86 3.87 25.17
N ARG A 35 2.38 2.72 24.77
CA ARG A 35 1.61 1.68 24.07
C ARG A 35 0.88 0.82 25.10
N LEU A 36 -0.44 0.93 25.18
CA LEU A 36 -1.25 0.16 26.12
C LEU A 36 -1.27 -1.34 25.81
N LEU A 37 -1.37 -1.70 24.53
CA LEU A 37 -1.36 -3.09 24.06
C LEU A 37 -0.96 -3.17 22.58
N SER A 38 -0.56 -4.36 22.14
CA SER A 38 -0.45 -4.75 20.73
C SER A 38 -1.20 -6.06 20.51
N TYR A 39 -1.77 -6.24 19.32
CA TYR A 39 -2.59 -7.40 18.98
C TYR A 39 -2.49 -7.72 17.49
N HIS A 40 -2.83 -8.94 17.14
CA HIS A 40 -3.14 -9.34 15.78
C HIS A 40 -4.65 -9.49 15.62
N VAL A 41 -5.17 -9.25 14.42
CA VAL A 41 -6.57 -9.54 14.09
C VAL A 41 -6.62 -10.83 13.30
N SER A 42 -7.32 -11.83 13.84
CA SER A 42 -7.50 -13.12 13.17
C SER A 42 -8.11 -12.97 11.78
N ALA A 43 -7.61 -13.73 10.80
CA ALA A 43 -8.14 -13.80 9.44
C ALA A 43 -9.55 -14.42 9.35
N GLN A 44 -10.15 -14.82 10.47
CA GLN A 44 -11.51 -15.37 10.55
C GLN A 44 -12.58 -14.39 10.06
N ASN A 45 -12.28 -13.09 10.03
CA ASN A 45 -13.08 -12.09 9.35
C ASN A 45 -12.33 -11.60 8.10
N LEU A 46 -13.03 -11.49 6.97
CA LEU A 46 -12.48 -10.89 5.74
C LEU A 46 -11.90 -9.51 6.06
N VAL A 47 -10.58 -9.35 5.94
CA VAL A 47 -9.91 -8.06 6.14
C VAL A 47 -10.40 -7.10 5.06
N ALA A 48 -11.04 -6.02 5.50
CA ALA A 48 -11.55 -4.99 4.60
C ALA A 48 -10.38 -4.25 3.96
N ILE A 49 -10.10 -4.56 2.68
CA ILE A 49 -9.05 -3.85 1.94
C ILE A 49 -9.59 -2.46 1.54
N PRO A 50 -8.98 -1.36 2.00
CA PRO A 50 -9.53 -0.02 1.82
C PRO A 50 -9.27 0.55 0.42
N VAL A 51 -8.28 0.04 -0.31
CA VAL A 51 -7.87 0.50 -1.64
C VAL A 51 -7.87 -0.63 -2.66
N TYR A 52 -8.04 -0.29 -3.93
CA TYR A 52 -7.75 -1.19 -5.04
C TYR A 52 -6.87 -0.48 -6.06
N VAL A 53 -6.14 -1.27 -6.85
CA VAL A 53 -5.40 -0.77 -8.00
C VAL A 53 -5.88 -1.46 -9.26
N LYS A 54 -6.23 -0.66 -10.27
CA LYS A 54 -6.39 -1.13 -11.65
C LYS A 54 -5.10 -0.83 -12.37
N HIS A 55 -4.50 -1.83 -12.98
CA HIS A 55 -3.25 -1.67 -13.72
C HIS A 55 -3.41 -2.18 -15.16
N SER A 56 -2.72 -1.52 -16.09
CA SER A 56 -2.51 -1.95 -17.47
C SER A 56 -1.04 -1.70 -17.80
N ILE A 57 -0.24 -2.74 -17.57
CA ILE A 57 1.21 -2.72 -17.78
C ILE A 57 1.51 -3.71 -18.89
N SER A 58 2.19 -3.24 -19.93
CA SER A 58 2.55 -4.07 -21.07
C SER A 58 3.96 -3.77 -21.55
N PHE A 59 4.71 -4.84 -21.76
CA PHE A 59 6.00 -4.86 -22.42
C PHE A 59 5.78 -5.44 -23.82
N ARG A 60 6.27 -4.74 -24.85
CA ARG A 60 6.12 -5.17 -26.25
C ARG A 60 7.45 -5.75 -26.73
N ASP A 61 7.41 -6.98 -27.24
CA ASP A 61 8.57 -7.66 -27.80
C ASP A 61 9.16 -6.84 -28.96
N SER A 62 10.49 -6.80 -29.03
CA SER A 62 11.27 -6.10 -30.07
C SER A 62 11.10 -4.56 -30.10
N SER A 63 10.33 -3.97 -29.19
CA SER A 63 10.24 -2.51 -29.07
C SER A 63 10.98 -2.02 -27.83
N SER A 64 11.64 -0.87 -27.96
CA SER A 64 12.28 -0.18 -26.83
C SER A 64 11.27 0.58 -25.94
N LEU A 65 9.96 0.38 -26.14
CA LEU A 65 8.90 1.12 -25.45
C LEU A 65 7.84 0.18 -24.86
N GLY A 66 7.60 0.30 -23.56
CA GLY A 66 6.48 -0.30 -22.84
C GLY A 66 5.41 0.73 -22.46
N ARG A 67 4.24 0.26 -22.05
CA ARG A 67 3.14 1.10 -21.51
C ARG A 67 2.94 0.80 -20.04
N PHE A 68 2.81 1.85 -19.24
CA PHE A 68 2.55 1.77 -17.81
C PHE A 68 1.34 2.62 -17.46
N GLU A 69 0.29 1.99 -16.94
CA GLU A 69 -0.88 2.69 -16.45
C GLU A 69 -1.37 2.06 -15.16
N ILE A 70 -1.55 2.89 -14.13
CA ILE A 70 -2.15 2.49 -12.87
C ILE A 70 -3.21 3.53 -12.46
N THR A 71 -4.29 3.06 -11.85
CA THR A 71 -5.33 3.88 -11.24
C THR A 71 -5.63 3.33 -9.85
N VAL A 72 -5.58 4.21 -8.85
CA VAL A 72 -5.84 3.85 -7.45
C VAL A 72 -7.24 4.33 -7.09
N GLY A 73 -8.01 3.48 -6.42
CA GLY A 73 -9.35 3.85 -5.97
C GLY A 73 -9.73 3.25 -4.62
N PRO A 74 -10.78 3.79 -3.98
CA PRO A 74 -11.28 3.27 -2.72
C PRO A 74 -12.05 1.96 -2.94
N LYS A 75 -11.94 1.01 -2.00
CA LYS A 75 -12.69 -0.26 -2.00
C LYS A 75 -13.60 -0.36 -0.77
N GLN A 76 -13.10 -0.79 0.38
CA GLN A 76 -13.88 -0.89 1.63
C GLN A 76 -13.38 0.11 2.68
N THR A 77 -13.74 1.38 2.51
CA THR A 77 -13.25 2.48 3.38
C THR A 77 -14.15 2.79 4.58
N MET A 78 -15.33 2.17 4.67
CA MET A 78 -16.33 2.44 5.73
C MET A 78 -16.64 3.94 5.88
N GLY A 79 -16.64 4.69 4.77
CA GLY A 79 -16.93 6.13 4.74
C GLY A 79 -15.77 7.03 5.19
N LYS A 80 -14.58 6.47 5.46
CA LYS A 80 -13.38 7.24 5.79
C LYS A 80 -12.66 7.70 4.52
N THR A 81 -12.07 8.88 4.62
CA THR A 81 -11.15 9.41 3.62
C THR A 81 -9.82 8.67 3.68
N ILE A 82 -9.26 8.33 2.52
CA ILE A 82 -7.92 7.74 2.42
C ILE A 82 -6.92 8.85 2.10
N GLU A 83 -5.92 9.03 2.95
CA GLU A 83 -4.90 10.07 2.87
C GLU A 83 -3.52 9.47 3.11
N GLY A 84 -2.46 10.16 2.67
CA GLY A 84 -1.08 9.67 2.80
C GLY A 84 -0.76 8.45 1.94
N VAL A 85 -1.42 8.32 0.77
CA VAL A 85 -1.24 7.16 -0.13
C VAL A 85 0.06 7.31 -0.92
N MET A 86 0.93 6.30 -0.81
CA MET A 86 2.18 6.21 -1.56
C MET A 86 2.21 4.89 -2.33
N VAL A 87 2.35 4.97 -3.65
CA VAL A 87 2.51 3.77 -4.49
C VAL A 87 3.98 3.56 -4.77
N THR A 88 4.49 2.37 -4.53
CA THR A 88 5.86 1.99 -4.92
C THR A 88 5.85 0.74 -5.79
N SER A 89 6.74 0.68 -6.77
CA SER A 89 6.87 -0.47 -7.65
C SER A 89 8.31 -0.64 -8.11
N GLN A 90 8.84 -1.84 -7.87
CA GLN A 90 10.18 -2.21 -8.27
C GLN A 90 10.15 -2.68 -9.74
N MET A 91 10.74 -1.88 -10.63
CA MET A 91 10.74 -2.17 -12.06
C MET A 91 11.74 -3.26 -12.43
N PRO A 92 11.47 -4.04 -13.49
CA PRO A 92 12.43 -4.98 -14.05
C PRO A 92 13.72 -4.29 -14.51
N LYS A 93 14.85 -5.01 -14.46
CA LYS A 93 16.17 -4.47 -14.82
C LYS A 93 16.25 -3.87 -16.23
N GLY A 94 15.45 -4.40 -17.17
CA GLY A 94 15.37 -3.90 -18.54
C GLY A 94 14.74 -2.51 -18.69
N VAL A 95 14.11 -1.96 -17.65
CA VAL A 95 13.54 -0.60 -17.68
C VAL A 95 14.65 0.43 -17.45
N LEU A 96 14.88 1.29 -18.43
CA LEU A 96 15.91 2.33 -18.38
C LEU A 96 15.39 3.64 -17.80
N ASN A 97 14.20 4.05 -18.24
CA ASN A 97 13.54 5.29 -17.80
C ASN A 97 12.02 5.17 -17.92
N MET A 98 11.28 6.07 -17.28
CA MET A 98 9.82 6.16 -17.38
C MET A 98 9.40 7.61 -17.66
N SER A 99 8.52 7.80 -18.64
CA SER A 99 7.89 9.09 -18.93
C SER A 99 6.42 8.99 -18.54
N LEU A 100 6.12 9.32 -17.29
CA LEU A 100 4.79 9.18 -16.71
C LEU A 100 4.16 10.54 -16.41
N ALA A 101 2.84 10.62 -16.57
CA ALA A 101 2.03 11.77 -16.23
C ALA A 101 1.07 11.38 -15.09
N PRO A 102 1.29 11.87 -13.86
CA PRO A 102 0.33 11.71 -12.78
C PRO A 102 -0.88 12.63 -13.01
N SER A 103 -2.09 12.13 -12.79
CA SER A 103 -3.29 12.96 -12.73
C SER A 103 -3.42 13.73 -11.41
N GLN A 104 -2.64 13.31 -10.40
CA GLN A 104 -2.56 13.88 -9.06
C GLN A 104 -1.22 13.48 -8.41
N GLY A 105 -0.64 14.38 -7.63
CA GLY A 105 0.57 14.12 -6.86
C GLY A 105 1.85 14.14 -7.70
N THR A 106 2.94 13.62 -7.17
CA THR A 106 4.26 13.64 -7.79
C THR A 106 4.86 12.25 -7.83
N HIS A 107 5.62 11.95 -8.88
CA HIS A 107 6.28 10.66 -9.02
C HIS A 107 7.78 10.86 -9.25
N THR A 108 8.54 9.86 -8.84
CA THR A 108 9.99 9.78 -9.05
C THR A 108 10.34 8.37 -9.48
N PHE A 109 11.21 8.25 -10.47
CA PHE A 109 11.79 6.97 -10.87
C PHE A 109 13.30 7.04 -10.71
N ASP A 110 13.87 6.13 -9.91
CA ASP A 110 15.31 5.98 -9.78
C ASP A 110 15.81 4.92 -10.79
N PRO A 111 16.58 5.32 -11.82
CA PRO A 111 17.08 4.39 -12.84
C PRO A 111 18.18 3.45 -12.32
N VAL A 112 18.77 3.71 -11.15
CA VAL A 112 19.79 2.86 -10.53
C VAL A 112 19.13 1.75 -9.72
N THR A 113 18.28 2.11 -8.75
CA THR A 113 17.56 1.12 -7.93
C THR A 113 16.38 0.49 -8.68
N LYS A 114 15.94 1.08 -9.80
CA LYS A 114 14.73 0.71 -10.56
C LYS A 114 13.44 0.89 -9.75
N MET A 115 13.44 1.77 -8.75
CA MET A 115 12.28 2.04 -7.91
C MET A 115 11.44 3.18 -8.49
N LEU A 116 10.18 2.89 -8.78
CA LEU A 116 9.15 3.91 -9.02
C LEU A 116 8.46 4.22 -7.68
N SER A 117 8.39 5.49 -7.31
CA SER A 117 7.59 5.99 -6.20
C SER A 117 6.63 7.06 -6.68
N TRP A 118 5.37 6.97 -6.27
CA TRP A 118 4.33 7.95 -6.57
C TRP A 118 3.62 8.35 -5.29
N ASP A 119 3.82 9.60 -4.88
CA ASP A 119 3.07 10.22 -3.79
C ASP A 119 1.74 10.72 -4.35
N VAL A 120 0.67 10.00 -4.01
CA VAL A 120 -0.70 10.29 -4.45
C VAL A 120 -1.34 11.34 -3.55
N GLY A 121 -1.02 11.32 -2.25
CA GLY A 121 -1.71 12.08 -1.22
C GLY A 121 -3.11 11.51 -0.90
N LYS A 122 -4.15 12.31 -1.14
CA LYS A 122 -5.54 12.01 -0.75
C LYS A 122 -6.36 11.45 -1.91
N ILE A 123 -7.05 10.34 -1.72
CA ILE A 123 -7.91 9.76 -2.77
C ILE A 123 -9.28 10.46 -2.77
N ASN A 124 -9.62 11.07 -3.91
CA ASN A 124 -10.95 11.64 -4.16
C ASN A 124 -11.79 10.66 -5.02
N PRO A 125 -12.91 10.10 -4.51
CA PRO A 125 -13.74 9.16 -5.25
C PRO A 125 -14.29 9.71 -6.58
N GLN A 126 -14.51 11.01 -6.69
CA GLN A 126 -15.05 11.67 -7.88
C GLN A 126 -14.03 11.75 -9.03
N LYS A 127 -12.73 11.79 -8.69
CA LYS A 127 -11.63 11.84 -9.66
C LYS A 127 -10.50 10.95 -9.17
N LEU A 128 -10.55 9.69 -9.60
CA LEU A 128 -9.57 8.68 -9.19
C LEU A 128 -8.16 9.07 -9.65
N PRO A 129 -7.16 9.03 -8.73
CA PRO A 129 -5.77 9.24 -9.10
C PRO A 129 -5.29 8.15 -10.05
N SER A 130 -4.52 8.57 -11.07
CA SER A 130 -3.88 7.67 -12.01
C SER A 130 -2.49 8.16 -12.38
N LEU A 131 -1.62 7.22 -12.75
CA LEU A 131 -0.28 7.48 -13.27
C LEU A 131 -0.14 6.69 -14.57
N LYS A 132 0.02 7.41 -15.67
CA LYS A 132 0.00 6.83 -17.03
C LYS A 132 1.16 7.32 -17.85
N GLY A 133 1.71 6.47 -18.71
CA GLY A 133 2.73 6.87 -19.65
C GLY A 133 3.48 5.69 -20.26
N THR A 134 4.71 5.97 -20.67
CA THR A 134 5.57 5.01 -21.36
C THR A 134 6.82 4.67 -20.55
N MET A 135 7.31 3.46 -20.74
CA MET A 135 8.56 2.95 -20.17
C MET A 135 9.56 2.77 -21.29
N SER A 136 10.78 3.27 -21.13
CA SER A 136 11.88 2.97 -22.04
C SER A 136 12.56 1.68 -21.61
N LEU A 137 12.67 0.73 -22.53
CA LEU A 137 13.25 -0.59 -22.33
C LEU A 137 14.59 -0.68 -23.06
N GLN A 138 15.53 -1.45 -22.49
CA GLN A 138 16.77 -1.77 -23.16
C GLN A 138 16.50 -2.52 -24.48
N ALA A 139 17.14 -2.09 -25.56
CA ALA A 139 16.98 -2.73 -26.88
C ALA A 139 17.39 -4.21 -26.81
N GLY A 140 16.54 -5.09 -27.33
CA GLY A 140 16.77 -6.53 -27.29
C GLY A 140 16.52 -7.21 -25.93
N ALA A 141 16.04 -6.47 -24.92
CA ALA A 141 15.61 -7.09 -23.67
C ALA A 141 14.40 -8.01 -23.92
N SER A 142 14.46 -9.21 -23.36
CA SER A 142 13.30 -10.09 -23.31
C SER A 142 12.21 -9.44 -22.47
N LYS A 143 10.95 -9.65 -22.86
CA LYS A 143 9.82 -9.31 -22.02
C LYS A 143 9.98 -9.97 -20.64
N PRO A 144 9.76 -9.25 -19.53
CA PRO A 144 9.74 -9.84 -18.20
C PRO A 144 8.65 -10.91 -18.10
N ASP A 145 8.94 -11.98 -17.36
CA ASP A 145 7.98 -13.09 -17.15
C ASP A 145 6.69 -12.61 -16.47
N GLU A 146 6.80 -11.59 -15.59
CA GLU A 146 5.69 -11.01 -14.86
C GLU A 146 5.75 -9.48 -14.82
N ASN A 147 4.58 -8.87 -14.63
CA ASN A 147 4.48 -7.44 -14.37
C ASN A 147 5.05 -7.10 -12.98
N PRO A 148 5.63 -5.91 -12.78
CA PRO A 148 6.18 -5.52 -11.50
C PRO A 148 5.08 -5.45 -10.44
N THR A 149 5.43 -5.84 -9.21
CA THR A 149 4.53 -5.75 -8.06
C THR A 149 4.25 -4.28 -7.74
N ILE A 150 2.99 -3.98 -7.41
CA ILE A 150 2.55 -2.65 -6.97
C ILE A 150 2.29 -2.72 -5.47
N ASN A 151 3.05 -1.96 -4.71
CA ASN A 151 2.92 -1.81 -3.27
C ASN A 151 2.23 -0.47 -2.96
N LEU A 152 1.37 -0.45 -1.94
CA LEU A 152 0.66 0.73 -1.43
C LEU A 152 0.88 0.90 0.07
#